data_AF-A0A3D5TDQ7-F1
#
_entry.id   AF-A0A3D5TDQ7-F1
#
_cell.length_a   1.000
_cell.length_b   1.000
_cell.length_c   1.000
_cell.angle_alpha   90.00
_cell.angle_beta   90.00
_cell.angle_gamma   90.00
#
_symmetry.space_group_name_H-M   'P 1'
#
loop_
_entity.id
_entity.type
_entity.pdbx_description
1 polymer ?
#
loop_
_entity_poly.entity_id
_entity_poly.type
_entity_poly.pdbx_seq_one_letter_code
_entity_poly.pdbx_strand_id
1 'polypeptide(L)'
;MSITEKISHAAERKAFETVLDSMLKKGQTQDVGDLAQQLIDIIQKIHKGTWSDDSFDALRAIAENPEGKWAHYAQRLIRENDPYILKTFLTNAAYEGGFRGYQTAQANAAKYDINVPWLILMDPTSACNMHCTGCWAAEYGHKQSLSFEEMDRVLTEAKALGTHACLFTGGEPLLRRKDIIRLCEKHRDMAFHAFTNGTLIDEEFCQEMLRVGNFFVSISVEGFEAANDGRRGQGHFQKALDAMDLMHSHRIPFGVSICYTSRNYKVVTSDEFLDLLISKGCIFAWYFHYMPVGLNADTSLLLTPEQRAYMKDRVREIRGITGGKELYCIDFQNDGEFAGGCVAGGRIYCHINAAGDVEPCVFIHYSGANIREKSFLECLQQPLFKLYRKGQPFNGNHLRPCPMLENPELLPKMVADSGAHSTDLEAPESAEHLCAKCKEYAAHWKPQAEKLWAENHS
;
A
#
# COMPACT_ATOMS: atom_id res chain seq x y z
N MET A 1 12.46 -25.12 7.77
CA MET A 1 13.75 -24.98 7.07
C MET A 1 14.78 -25.93 7.66
N SER A 2 15.53 -26.61 6.79
CA SER A 2 16.71 -27.41 7.16
C SER A 2 17.86 -26.50 7.63
N ILE A 3 18.89 -27.10 8.27
CA ILE A 3 20.09 -26.35 8.70
C ILE A 3 20.80 -25.73 7.48
N THR A 4 20.89 -26.48 6.38
CA THR A 4 21.52 -26.04 5.13
C THR A 4 20.81 -24.83 4.53
N GLU A 5 19.47 -24.83 4.51
CA GLU A 5 18.67 -23.69 4.03
C GLU A 5 18.87 -22.43 4.87
N LYS A 6 18.98 -22.57 6.20
CA LYS A 6 19.25 -21.44 7.10
C LYS A 6 20.63 -20.83 6.85
N ILE A 7 21.64 -21.66 6.60
CA ILE A 7 22.99 -21.20 6.29
C ILE A 7 23.03 -20.48 4.93
N SER A 8 22.38 -21.05 3.89
CA SER A 8 22.28 -20.42 2.57
C SER A 8 21.59 -19.05 2.65
N HIS A 9 20.46 -18.99 3.35
CA HIS A 9 19.70 -17.74 3.57
C HIS A 9 20.56 -16.67 4.23
N ALA A 10 21.26 -17.01 5.31
CA ALA A 10 22.10 -16.07 6.03
C ALA A 10 23.25 -15.54 5.15
N ALA A 11 23.86 -16.41 4.33
CA ALA A 11 24.92 -16.02 3.41
C ALA A 11 24.43 -15.10 2.27
N GLU A 12 23.32 -15.46 1.62
CA GLU A 12 22.69 -14.67 0.55
C GLU A 12 22.24 -13.30 1.07
N ARG A 13 21.58 -13.27 2.24
CA ARG A 13 21.15 -12.02 2.91
C ARG A 13 22.35 -11.14 3.21
N LYS A 14 23.42 -11.71 3.77
CA LYS A 14 24.62 -10.95 4.11
C LYS A 14 25.30 -10.37 2.88
N ALA A 15 25.31 -11.11 1.77
CA ALA A 15 25.84 -10.62 0.50
C ALA A 15 25.02 -9.42 -0.02
N PHE A 16 23.69 -9.53 0.00
CA PHE A 16 22.79 -8.43 -0.37
C PHE A 16 22.99 -7.18 0.51
N GLU A 17 23.01 -7.36 1.83
CA GLU A 17 23.26 -6.28 2.78
C GLU A 17 24.63 -5.61 2.58
N THR A 18 25.67 -6.38 2.23
CA THR A 18 27.02 -5.84 1.99
C THR A 18 27.06 -4.94 0.76
N VAL A 19 26.30 -5.30 -0.28
CA VAL A 19 26.14 -4.48 -1.48
C VAL A 19 25.41 -3.19 -1.14
N LEU A 20 24.28 -3.29 -0.44
CA LEU A 20 23.50 -2.13 0.00
C LEU A 20 24.33 -1.19 0.87
N ASP A 21 25.11 -1.72 1.83
CA ASP A 21 26.00 -0.93 2.68
C ASP A 21 27.02 -0.14 1.85
N SER A 22 27.68 -0.82 0.91
CA SER A 22 28.64 -0.18 0.00
C SER A 22 27.97 0.93 -0.81
N MET A 23 26.77 0.68 -1.33
CA MET A 23 26.03 1.64 -2.14
C MET A 23 25.56 2.85 -1.34
N LEU A 24 24.90 2.64 -0.20
CA LEU A 24 24.41 3.72 0.65
C LEU A 24 25.58 4.57 1.14
N LYS A 25 26.71 3.95 1.50
CA LYS A 25 27.93 4.66 1.90
C LYS A 25 28.51 5.51 0.77
N LYS A 26 28.63 4.95 -0.45
CA LYS A 26 29.14 5.69 -1.62
C LYS A 26 28.18 6.81 -2.03
N GLY A 27 26.87 6.57 -2.02
CA GLY A 27 25.86 7.56 -2.41
C GLY A 27 25.77 8.76 -1.47
N GLN A 28 26.35 8.69 -0.26
CA GLN A 28 26.52 9.88 0.59
C GLN A 28 27.51 10.89 0.01
N THR A 29 28.50 10.45 -0.80
CA THR A 29 29.60 11.31 -1.26
C THR A 29 29.79 11.35 -2.77
N GLN A 30 29.25 10.36 -3.49
CA GLN A 30 29.32 10.23 -4.95
C GLN A 30 27.96 10.50 -5.58
N ASP A 31 27.94 10.67 -6.90
CA ASP A 31 26.69 10.69 -7.64
C ASP A 31 26.06 9.29 -7.67
N VAL A 32 24.73 9.21 -7.54
CA VAL A 32 24.02 7.93 -7.50
C VAL A 32 23.93 7.31 -8.90
N GLY A 33 23.95 8.12 -9.97
CA GLY A 33 24.01 7.63 -11.35
C GLY A 33 25.21 6.72 -11.60
N ASP A 34 26.38 7.07 -11.06
CA ASP A 34 27.61 6.26 -11.17
C ASP A 34 27.53 4.92 -10.42
N LEU A 35 26.65 4.83 -9.42
CA LEU A 35 26.46 3.64 -8.58
C LEU A 35 25.31 2.75 -9.08
N ALA A 36 24.41 3.29 -9.89
CA ALA A 36 23.17 2.63 -10.28
C ALA A 36 23.41 1.38 -11.14
N GLN A 37 24.42 1.37 -12.01
CA GLN A 37 24.74 0.20 -12.84
C GLN A 37 25.14 -1.02 -11.99
N GLN A 38 25.95 -0.80 -10.94
CA GLN A 38 26.34 -1.88 -10.02
C GLN A 38 25.12 -2.48 -9.29
N LEU A 39 24.13 -1.66 -8.95
CA LEU A 39 22.89 -2.13 -8.34
C LEU A 39 22.07 -2.96 -9.32
N ILE A 40 21.89 -2.44 -10.52
CA ILE A 40 21.07 -3.09 -11.56
C ILE A 40 21.65 -4.45 -11.88
N ASP A 41 22.96 -4.59 -12.03
CA ASP A 41 23.63 -5.87 -12.27
C ASP A 41 23.33 -6.89 -11.16
N ILE A 42 23.27 -6.43 -9.91
CA ILE A 42 23.02 -7.28 -8.74
C ILE A 42 21.54 -7.64 -8.65
N ILE A 43 20.62 -6.69 -8.83
CA ILE A 43 19.18 -6.95 -8.91
C ILE A 43 18.91 -7.91 -10.07
N GLN A 44 19.51 -7.71 -11.23
CA GLN A 44 19.35 -8.59 -12.40
C GLN A 44 19.87 -9.99 -12.10
N LYS A 45 20.99 -10.12 -11.38
CA LYS A 45 21.51 -11.43 -10.96
C LYS A 45 20.60 -12.14 -9.97
N ILE A 46 20.00 -11.41 -9.02
CA ILE A 46 19.11 -11.97 -7.99
C ILE A 46 17.74 -12.31 -8.59
N HIS A 47 17.16 -11.41 -9.38
CA HIS A 47 15.81 -11.52 -9.94
C HIS A 47 15.78 -12.13 -11.34
N LYS A 48 16.87 -12.76 -11.79
CA LYS A 48 16.92 -13.43 -13.08
C LYS A 48 15.82 -14.49 -13.18
N GLY A 49 14.93 -14.35 -14.16
CA GLY A 49 13.77 -15.23 -14.34
C GLY A 49 12.54 -14.89 -13.49
N THR A 50 12.60 -13.83 -12.68
CA THR A 50 11.43 -13.28 -11.95
C THR A 50 10.93 -11.99 -12.61
N TRP A 51 11.84 -11.11 -13.05
CA TRP A 51 11.50 -9.88 -13.78
C TRP A 51 11.82 -10.03 -15.27
N SER A 52 11.11 -9.29 -16.12
CA SER A 52 11.39 -9.23 -17.57
C SER A 52 12.66 -8.43 -17.85
N ASP A 53 13.32 -8.71 -18.97
CA ASP A 53 14.50 -7.94 -19.42
C ASP A 53 14.16 -6.45 -19.62
N ASP A 54 12.95 -6.14 -20.12
CA ASP A 54 12.43 -4.77 -20.26
C ASP A 54 12.41 -4.01 -18.91
N SER A 55 12.16 -4.70 -17.80
CA SER A 55 12.15 -4.08 -16.47
C SER A 55 13.56 -3.61 -16.07
N PHE A 56 14.58 -4.38 -16.45
CA PHE A 56 15.98 -4.00 -16.21
C PHE A 56 16.45 -2.91 -17.17
N ASP A 57 15.96 -2.91 -18.41
CA ASP A 57 16.27 -1.85 -19.37
C ASP A 57 15.67 -0.50 -18.96
N ALA A 58 14.46 -0.50 -18.39
CA ALA A 58 13.89 0.70 -17.80
C ALA A 58 14.74 1.24 -16.63
N LEU A 59 15.26 0.36 -15.77
CA LEU A 59 16.17 0.76 -14.69
C LEU A 59 17.51 1.30 -15.24
N ARG A 60 18.06 0.68 -16.30
CA ARG A 60 19.29 1.16 -16.95
C ARG A 60 19.08 2.53 -17.59
N ALA A 61 17.96 2.74 -18.27
CA ALA A 61 17.63 4.04 -18.86
C ALA A 61 17.54 5.16 -17.81
N ILE A 62 17.05 4.84 -16.61
CA ILE A 62 17.06 5.77 -15.47
C ILE A 62 18.49 6.02 -14.97
N ALA A 63 19.31 4.97 -14.87
CA ALA A 63 20.70 5.05 -14.41
C ALA A 63 21.63 5.83 -15.37
N GLU A 64 21.35 5.78 -16.67
CA GLU A 64 22.16 6.43 -17.73
C GLU A 64 21.94 7.94 -17.83
N ASN A 65 21.00 8.52 -17.07
CA ASN A 65 20.75 9.95 -17.01
C ASN A 65 21.00 10.51 -15.59
N PRO A 66 22.27 10.82 -15.23
CA PRO A 66 22.62 11.30 -13.88
C PRO A 66 21.99 12.66 -13.53
N GLU A 67 21.69 13.49 -14.53
CA GLU A 67 20.97 14.76 -14.36
C GLU A 67 19.44 14.59 -14.43
N GLY A 68 18.97 13.35 -14.48
CA GLY A 68 17.56 13.01 -14.57
C GLY A 68 16.85 13.14 -13.22
N LYS A 69 15.56 13.48 -13.27
CA LYS A 69 14.66 13.56 -12.11
C LYS A 69 14.77 12.37 -11.15
N TRP A 70 14.86 11.15 -11.68
CA TRP A 70 14.94 9.94 -10.87
C TRP A 70 16.33 9.70 -10.25
N ALA A 71 17.40 10.20 -10.88
CA ALA A 71 18.73 10.22 -10.27
C ALA A 71 18.76 11.22 -9.10
N HIS A 72 18.20 12.41 -9.28
CA HIS A 72 18.04 13.40 -8.21
C HIS A 72 17.18 12.87 -7.06
N TYR A 73 16.03 12.25 -7.37
CA TYR A 73 15.18 11.59 -6.38
C TYR A 73 15.94 10.52 -5.59
N ALA A 74 16.70 9.65 -6.26
CA ALA A 74 17.49 8.61 -5.60
C ALA A 74 18.61 9.20 -4.73
N GLN A 75 19.25 10.27 -5.20
CA GLN A 75 20.27 11.01 -4.46
C GLN A 75 19.68 11.67 -3.21
N ARG A 76 18.52 12.32 -3.34
CA ARG A 76 17.74 12.89 -2.25
C ARG A 76 17.38 11.82 -1.22
N LEU A 77 16.81 10.71 -1.68
CA LEU A 77 16.47 9.56 -0.82
C LEU A 77 17.67 9.11 0.01
N ILE A 78 18.84 8.91 -0.61
CA ILE A 78 20.05 8.44 0.09
C ILE A 78 20.62 9.51 1.05
N ARG A 79 20.65 10.78 0.65
CA ARG A 79 21.33 11.84 1.40
C ARG A 79 20.50 12.45 2.52
N GLU A 80 19.17 12.47 2.38
CA GLU A 80 18.27 13.09 3.35
C GLU A 80 17.73 12.08 4.38
N ASN A 81 17.86 10.78 4.13
CA ASN A 81 17.31 9.75 5.02
C ASN A 81 18.41 8.97 5.75
N ASP A 82 18.02 8.33 6.85
CA ASP A 82 18.90 7.51 7.67
C ASP A 82 19.32 6.24 6.90
N PRO A 83 20.63 5.99 6.70
CA PRO A 83 21.11 4.84 5.93
C PRO A 83 20.73 3.49 6.54
N TYR A 84 20.60 3.39 7.86
CA TYR A 84 20.20 2.15 8.52
C TYR A 84 18.72 1.81 8.22
N ILE A 85 17.84 2.81 8.25
CA ILE A 85 16.43 2.63 7.85
C ILE A 85 16.35 2.18 6.39
N LEU A 86 17.01 2.89 5.48
CA LEU A 86 16.97 2.56 4.04
C LEU A 86 17.47 1.14 3.77
N LYS A 87 18.60 0.76 4.38
CA LYS A 87 19.15 -0.61 4.27
C LYS A 87 18.16 -1.65 4.76
N THR A 88 17.58 -1.42 5.94
CA THR A 88 16.67 -2.37 6.59
C THR A 88 15.43 -2.57 5.73
N PHE A 89 14.85 -1.48 5.24
CA PHE A 89 13.72 -1.52 4.31
C PHE A 89 14.04 -2.27 3.02
N LEU A 90 15.12 -1.90 2.32
CA LEU A 90 15.48 -2.55 1.06
C LEU A 90 15.77 -4.04 1.27
N THR A 91 16.38 -4.41 2.39
CA THR A 91 16.62 -5.82 2.75
C THR A 91 15.30 -6.58 2.96
N ASN A 92 14.37 -6.02 3.74
CA ASN A 92 13.12 -6.70 4.05
C ASN A 92 12.14 -6.70 2.86
N ALA A 93 11.99 -5.58 2.17
CA ALA A 93 11.05 -5.44 1.07
C ALA A 93 11.55 -6.13 -0.21
N ALA A 94 12.80 -5.87 -0.64
CA ALA A 94 13.31 -6.39 -1.92
C ALA A 94 13.80 -7.83 -1.80
N TYR A 95 14.58 -8.16 -0.77
CA TYR A 95 15.17 -9.49 -0.63
C TYR A 95 14.26 -10.47 0.11
N GLU A 96 13.85 -10.17 1.35
CA GLU A 96 13.00 -11.09 2.12
C GLU A 96 11.62 -11.23 1.48
N GLY A 97 10.94 -10.13 1.15
CA GLY A 97 9.63 -10.15 0.49
C GLY A 97 9.69 -10.42 -1.02
N GLY A 98 10.40 -9.56 -1.75
CA GLY A 98 10.38 -9.53 -3.21
C GLY A 98 11.10 -10.70 -3.90
N PHE A 99 12.01 -11.39 -3.21
CA PHE A 99 12.74 -12.54 -3.75
C PHE A 99 12.38 -13.86 -3.05
N ARG A 100 12.77 -14.03 -1.78
CA ARG A 100 12.56 -15.32 -1.08
C ARG A 100 11.10 -15.57 -0.73
N GLY A 101 10.44 -14.54 -0.20
CA GLY A 101 9.03 -14.52 0.14
C GLY A 101 8.18 -14.82 -1.08
N TYR A 102 8.49 -14.18 -2.22
CA TYR A 102 7.84 -14.45 -3.51
C TYR A 102 7.97 -15.92 -3.93
N GLN A 103 9.16 -16.51 -3.91
CA GLN A 103 9.34 -17.93 -4.25
C GLN A 103 8.55 -18.86 -3.33
N THR A 104 8.56 -18.56 -2.03
CA THR A 104 7.81 -19.32 -1.01
C THR A 104 6.30 -19.19 -1.23
N ALA A 105 5.83 -17.98 -1.51
CA ALA A 105 4.44 -17.68 -1.81
C ALA A 105 3.97 -18.42 -3.06
N GLN A 106 4.76 -18.44 -4.14
CA GLN A 106 4.42 -19.18 -5.36
C GLN A 106 4.32 -20.70 -5.12
N ALA A 107 5.27 -21.27 -4.37
CA ALA A 107 5.24 -22.70 -4.02
C ALA A 107 4.03 -23.05 -3.16
N ASN A 108 3.70 -22.24 -2.15
CA ASN A 108 2.56 -22.47 -1.27
C ASN A 108 1.22 -22.20 -1.98
N ALA A 109 1.15 -21.19 -2.83
CA ALA A 109 -0.03 -20.91 -3.66
C ALA A 109 -0.39 -22.10 -4.54
N ALA A 110 0.61 -22.71 -5.19
CA ALA A 110 0.42 -23.93 -5.98
C ALA A 110 0.04 -25.14 -5.11
N LYS A 111 0.71 -25.32 -3.96
CA LYS A 111 0.49 -26.45 -3.05
C LYS A 111 -0.91 -26.45 -2.42
N TYR A 112 -1.39 -25.28 -1.99
CA TYR A 112 -2.64 -25.16 -1.23
C TYR A 112 -3.82 -24.66 -2.07
N ASP A 113 -3.59 -24.38 -3.36
CA ASP A 113 -4.58 -23.85 -4.29
C ASP A 113 -5.23 -22.54 -3.77
N ILE A 114 -4.38 -21.58 -3.38
CA ILE A 114 -4.78 -20.27 -2.88
C ILE A 114 -3.99 -19.14 -3.55
N ASN A 115 -4.44 -17.90 -3.36
CA ASN A 115 -3.55 -16.75 -3.45
C ASN A 115 -2.81 -16.58 -2.12
N VAL A 116 -1.51 -16.27 -2.17
CA VAL A 116 -0.73 -15.89 -0.99
C VAL A 116 -0.38 -14.41 -1.10
N PRO A 117 -0.86 -13.55 -0.17
CA PRO A 117 -0.64 -12.12 -0.27
C PRO A 117 0.83 -11.76 -0.07
N TRP A 118 1.32 -10.76 -0.79
CA TRP A 118 2.64 -10.17 -0.56
C TRP A 118 2.67 -9.35 0.73
N LEU A 119 1.57 -8.66 1.05
CA LEU A 119 1.39 -7.92 2.29
C LEU A 119 0.03 -8.20 2.96
N ILE A 120 -0.02 -8.10 4.28
CA ILE A 120 -1.28 -8.02 5.03
C ILE A 120 -1.58 -6.55 5.32
N LEU A 121 -2.82 -6.12 5.08
CA LEU A 121 -3.35 -4.89 5.63
C LEU A 121 -4.10 -5.24 6.91
N MET A 122 -3.72 -4.69 8.06
CA MET A 122 -4.23 -5.09 9.36
C MET A 122 -4.71 -3.87 10.14
N ASP A 123 -5.84 -4.01 10.84
CA ASP A 123 -6.39 -3.01 11.74
C ASP A 123 -6.11 -3.40 13.19
N PRO A 124 -5.09 -2.82 13.86
CA PRO A 124 -4.81 -3.15 15.24
C PRO A 124 -5.95 -2.76 16.20
N THR A 125 -6.75 -1.77 15.81
CA THR A 125 -7.88 -1.22 16.56
C THR A 125 -8.88 -0.56 15.60
N SER A 126 -10.15 -0.45 15.98
CA SER A 126 -11.09 0.45 15.29
C SER A 126 -11.17 1.83 15.94
N ALA A 127 -10.54 2.04 17.11
CA ALA A 127 -10.53 3.32 17.79
C ALA A 127 -9.73 4.37 17.00
N CYS A 128 -10.24 5.60 16.90
CA CYS A 128 -9.56 6.73 16.29
C CYS A 128 -9.73 7.99 17.17
N ASN A 129 -8.69 8.83 17.23
CA ASN A 129 -8.75 10.12 17.92
C ASN A 129 -9.32 11.26 17.04
N MET A 130 -9.89 10.92 15.89
CA MET A 130 -10.47 11.85 14.91
C MET A 130 -11.79 11.29 14.33
N HIS A 131 -12.59 12.16 13.70
CA HIS A 131 -13.88 11.83 13.11
C HIS A 131 -14.01 12.43 11.70
N CYS A 132 -13.18 11.94 10.77
CA CYS A 132 -13.12 12.48 9.41
C CYS A 132 -14.43 12.24 8.64
N THR A 133 -14.86 13.21 7.84
CA THR A 133 -16.00 13.06 6.93
C THR A 133 -15.70 12.01 5.85
N GLY A 134 -16.60 11.03 5.68
CA GLY A 134 -16.47 9.96 4.70
C GLY A 134 -15.37 8.94 5.01
N CYS A 135 -15.11 8.67 6.29
CA CYS A 135 -14.16 7.65 6.73
C CYS A 135 -14.77 6.24 6.58
N TRP A 136 -14.19 5.40 5.72
CA TRP A 136 -14.63 4.00 5.55
C TRP A 136 -14.36 3.15 6.81
N ALA A 137 -13.32 3.47 7.59
CA ALA A 137 -12.98 2.72 8.80
C ALA A 137 -13.93 3.00 9.97
N ALA A 138 -14.75 4.07 9.89
CA ALA A 138 -15.75 4.38 10.91
C ALA A 138 -16.85 3.31 11.01
N GLU A 139 -17.06 2.53 9.94
CA GLU A 139 -18.04 1.46 9.90
C GLU A 139 -17.72 0.32 10.91
N TYR A 140 -16.46 0.15 11.33
CA TYR A 140 -16.09 -0.83 12.38
C TYR A 140 -16.29 -0.33 13.83
N GLY A 141 -16.90 0.84 14.00
CA GLY A 141 -17.06 1.47 15.30
C GLY A 141 -15.73 1.89 15.92
N HIS A 142 -15.61 1.82 17.25
CA HIS A 142 -14.44 2.33 17.99
C HIS A 142 -14.03 1.45 19.17
N LYS A 143 -14.54 0.22 19.25
CA LYS A 143 -14.40 -0.66 20.44
C LYS A 143 -13.60 -1.93 20.18
N GLN A 144 -13.29 -2.24 18.93
CA GLN A 144 -12.60 -3.47 18.58
C GLN A 144 -11.10 -3.26 18.59
N SER A 145 -10.35 -4.29 18.98
CA SER A 145 -8.89 -4.30 18.93
C SER A 145 -8.37 -5.72 18.88
N LEU A 146 -7.27 -5.90 18.16
CA LEU A 146 -6.49 -7.11 18.18
C LEU A 146 -5.49 -7.06 19.35
N SER A 147 -5.36 -8.19 20.03
CA SER A 147 -4.28 -8.42 20.99
C SER A 147 -2.93 -8.51 20.27
N PHE A 148 -1.85 -8.29 21.01
CA PHE A 148 -0.50 -8.46 20.48
C PHE A 148 -0.29 -9.90 19.99
N GLU A 149 -0.79 -10.88 20.75
CA GLU A 149 -0.64 -12.31 20.49
C GLU A 149 -1.36 -12.74 19.21
N GLU A 150 -2.53 -12.18 18.92
CA GLU A 150 -3.25 -12.43 17.67
C GLU A 150 -2.46 -11.90 16.46
N MET A 151 -1.97 -10.65 16.53
CA MET A 151 -1.20 -10.04 15.46
C MET A 151 0.12 -10.80 15.21
N ASP A 152 0.87 -11.09 16.27
CA ASP A 152 2.12 -11.86 16.23
C ASP A 152 1.94 -13.25 15.62
N ARG A 153 0.90 -13.99 16.03
CA ARG A 153 0.59 -15.30 15.48
C ARG A 153 0.31 -15.21 13.98
N VAL A 154 -0.55 -14.29 13.56
CA VAL A 154 -0.88 -14.12 12.14
C VAL A 154 0.37 -13.79 11.32
N LEU A 155 1.22 -12.88 11.78
CA LEU A 155 2.46 -12.53 11.07
C LEU A 155 3.44 -13.70 11.02
N THR A 156 3.51 -14.52 12.07
CA THR A 156 4.31 -15.75 12.09
C THR A 156 3.80 -16.76 11.04
N GLU A 157 2.50 -16.97 10.97
CA GLU A 157 1.87 -17.88 10.01
C GLU A 157 2.01 -17.35 8.56
N ALA A 158 1.84 -16.05 8.36
CA ALA A 158 1.98 -15.39 7.06
C ALA A 158 3.40 -15.51 6.49
N LYS A 159 4.43 -15.34 7.32
CA LYS A 159 5.83 -15.57 6.92
C LYS A 159 6.07 -17.00 6.45
N ALA A 160 5.47 -17.99 7.10
CA ALA A 160 5.58 -19.38 6.67
C ALA A 160 4.94 -19.63 5.29
N LEU A 161 3.97 -18.79 4.89
CA LEU A 161 3.37 -18.82 3.57
C LEU A 161 4.18 -18.04 2.52
N GLY A 162 4.97 -17.03 2.93
CA GLY A 162 5.80 -16.20 2.05
C GLY A 162 5.54 -14.70 2.16
N THR A 163 4.59 -14.28 3.00
CA THR A 163 4.24 -12.87 3.24
C THR A 163 5.23 -12.21 4.21
N HIS A 164 5.89 -11.14 3.78
CA HIS A 164 6.93 -10.45 4.57
C HIS A 164 6.66 -8.96 4.79
N ALA A 165 5.43 -8.50 4.53
CA ALA A 165 5.03 -7.12 4.75
C ALA A 165 3.69 -7.02 5.49
N CYS A 166 3.57 -6.04 6.38
CA CYS A 166 2.33 -5.70 7.07
C CYS A 166 2.12 -4.19 7.09
N LEU A 167 0.99 -3.75 6.55
CA LEU A 167 0.54 -2.36 6.59
C LEU A 167 -0.55 -2.24 7.64
N PHE A 168 -0.42 -1.31 8.57
CA PHE A 168 -1.41 -1.01 9.58
C PHE A 168 -2.33 0.12 9.13
N THR A 169 -3.63 -0.09 9.32
CA THR A 169 -4.68 0.93 9.17
C THR A 169 -5.63 0.78 10.37
N GLY A 170 -6.92 1.08 10.21
CA GLY A 170 -7.96 0.77 11.20
C GLY A 170 -7.98 1.73 12.37
N GLY A 171 -9.10 2.43 12.54
CA GLY A 171 -9.13 3.61 13.40
C GLY A 171 -7.89 4.49 13.16
N GLU A 172 -7.18 4.84 14.23
CA GLU A 172 -5.80 5.35 14.17
C GLU A 172 -4.82 4.28 14.70
N PRO A 173 -3.99 3.65 13.83
CA PRO A 173 -3.11 2.56 14.25
C PRO A 173 -2.09 2.97 15.31
N LEU A 174 -1.65 4.24 15.33
CA LEU A 174 -0.66 4.71 16.32
C LEU A 174 -1.21 4.79 17.75
N LEU A 175 -2.52 4.63 17.97
CA LEU A 175 -3.04 4.35 19.32
C LEU A 175 -2.52 3.02 19.89
N ARG A 176 -2.10 2.10 19.00
CA ARG A 176 -1.49 0.82 19.32
C ARG A 176 0.04 0.83 19.09
N ARG A 177 0.68 2.01 19.03
CA ARG A 177 2.12 2.17 18.69
C ARG A 177 3.05 1.25 19.49
N LYS A 178 2.80 1.05 20.79
CA LYS A 178 3.64 0.17 21.63
C LYS A 178 3.64 -1.28 21.16
N ASP A 179 2.48 -1.80 20.75
CA ASP A 179 2.39 -3.18 20.27
C ASP A 179 2.91 -3.30 18.84
N ILE A 180 2.70 -2.29 17.99
CA ILE A 180 3.32 -2.23 16.66
C ILE A 180 4.85 -2.27 16.76
N ILE A 181 5.45 -1.47 17.66
CA ILE A 181 6.90 -1.48 17.90
C ILE A 181 7.38 -2.85 18.38
N ARG A 182 6.67 -3.50 19.31
CA ARG A 182 6.98 -4.87 19.74
C ARG A 182 6.93 -5.87 18.59
N LEU A 183 5.98 -5.74 17.65
CA LEU A 183 5.92 -6.57 16.45
C LEU A 183 7.13 -6.31 15.54
N CYS A 184 7.51 -5.04 15.35
CA CYS A 184 8.69 -4.66 14.57
C CYS A 184 9.98 -5.28 15.13
N GLU A 185 10.13 -5.30 16.46
CA GLU A 185 11.25 -5.94 17.15
C GLU A 185 11.28 -7.46 16.98
N LYS A 186 10.11 -8.10 17.04
CA LYS A 186 10.00 -9.56 16.96
C LYS A 186 10.14 -10.07 15.52
N HIS A 187 9.67 -9.30 14.55
CA HIS A 187 9.67 -9.62 13.12
C HIS A 187 10.60 -8.70 12.33
N ARG A 188 11.89 -8.65 12.73
CA ARG A 188 12.92 -7.81 12.08
C ARG A 188 13.13 -8.11 10.58
N ASP A 189 12.66 -9.26 10.12
CA ASP A 189 12.67 -9.74 8.73
C ASP A 189 11.44 -9.30 7.93
N MET A 190 10.50 -8.57 8.53
CA MET A 190 9.34 -8.02 7.85
C MET A 190 9.45 -6.51 7.69
N ALA A 191 8.81 -6.00 6.62
CA ALA A 191 8.59 -4.58 6.43
C ALA A 191 7.22 -4.17 7.04
N PHE A 192 7.23 -3.16 7.89
CA PHE A 192 6.03 -2.59 8.49
C PHE A 192 5.77 -1.19 7.95
N HIS A 193 4.49 -0.85 7.81
CA HIS A 193 4.07 0.49 7.42
C HIS A 193 2.76 0.83 8.13
N ALA A 194 2.47 2.10 8.42
CA ALA A 194 1.13 2.52 8.88
C ALA A 194 0.59 3.72 8.10
N PHE A 195 -0.70 3.68 7.75
CA PHE A 195 -1.45 4.87 7.36
C PHE A 195 -1.93 5.58 8.64
N THR A 196 -1.48 6.80 8.88
CA THR A 196 -1.76 7.53 10.12
C THR A 196 -2.22 8.95 9.84
N ASN A 197 -3.04 9.51 10.73
CA ASN A 197 -3.37 10.94 10.75
C ASN A 197 -2.20 11.82 11.22
N GLY A 198 -1.10 11.23 11.69
CA GLY A 198 0.13 11.93 12.06
C GLY A 198 0.08 12.66 13.41
N THR A 199 -1.09 12.77 14.05
CA THR A 199 -1.25 13.54 15.30
C THR A 199 -0.57 12.90 16.53
N LEU A 200 -0.12 11.65 16.42
CA LEU A 200 0.56 10.89 17.47
C LEU A 200 2.05 10.66 17.17
N ILE A 201 2.58 11.33 16.14
CA ILE A 201 4.01 11.34 15.83
C ILE A 201 4.66 12.39 16.73
N ASP A 202 5.40 11.90 17.72
CA ASP A 202 6.17 12.69 18.67
C ASP A 202 7.65 12.24 18.67
N GLU A 203 8.48 12.95 19.42
CA GLU A 203 9.91 12.68 19.53
C GLU A 203 10.18 11.23 19.99
N GLU A 204 9.45 10.74 21.00
CA GLU A 204 9.58 9.37 21.51
C GLU A 204 9.33 8.35 20.39
N PHE A 205 8.26 8.56 19.61
CA PHE A 205 7.92 7.67 18.52
C PHE A 205 8.94 7.70 17.37
N CYS A 206 9.49 8.87 17.03
CA CYS A 206 10.58 8.98 16.06
C CYS A 206 11.81 8.17 16.49
N GLN A 207 12.19 8.22 17.76
CA GLN A 207 13.31 7.42 18.28
C GLN A 207 13.02 5.91 18.20
N GLU A 208 11.79 5.50 18.47
CA GLU A 208 11.39 4.09 18.32
C GLU A 208 11.44 3.63 16.86
N MET A 209 11.00 4.46 15.90
CA MET A 209 11.11 4.15 14.46
C MET A 209 12.57 3.98 14.02
N LEU A 210 13.47 4.88 14.44
CA LEU A 210 14.91 4.78 14.18
C LEU A 210 15.50 3.48 14.76
N ARG A 211 15.09 3.12 15.98
CA ARG A 211 15.56 1.93 16.69
C ARG A 211 15.12 0.62 16.03
N VAL A 212 13.88 0.55 15.53
CA VAL A 212 13.37 -0.66 14.86
C VAL A 212 13.82 -0.76 13.40
N GLY A 213 13.94 0.36 12.68
CA GLY A 213 14.47 0.45 11.32
C GLY A 213 13.59 -0.14 10.21
N ASN A 214 12.60 -0.97 10.55
CA ASN A 214 11.72 -1.66 9.62
C ASN A 214 10.27 -1.16 9.63
N PHE A 215 10.01 0.04 10.16
CA PHE A 215 8.67 0.64 10.24
C PHE A 215 8.62 2.02 9.59
N PHE A 216 7.67 2.19 8.68
CA PHE A 216 7.43 3.42 7.91
C PHE A 216 6.02 3.94 8.15
N VAL A 217 5.77 5.20 7.82
CA VAL A 217 4.42 5.75 7.87
C VAL A 217 4.08 6.52 6.60
N SER A 218 2.80 6.59 6.30
CA SER A 218 2.23 7.57 5.39
C SER A 218 1.26 8.48 6.12
N ILE A 219 1.56 9.78 6.12
CA ILE A 219 0.70 10.78 6.75
C ILE A 219 -0.45 11.10 5.81
N SER A 220 -1.64 10.97 6.35
CA SER A 220 -2.90 11.30 5.70
C SER A 220 -3.06 12.82 5.47
N VAL A 221 -3.19 13.27 4.23
CA VAL A 221 -3.44 14.70 3.88
C VAL A 221 -4.31 14.82 2.62
N GLU A 222 -5.18 15.84 2.55
CA GLU A 222 -6.20 15.96 1.47
C GLU A 222 -6.10 17.23 0.61
N GLY A 223 -4.92 17.86 0.63
CA GLY A 223 -4.66 19.15 -0.03
C GLY A 223 -4.20 20.19 1.00
N PHE A 224 -4.28 21.47 0.62
CA PHE A 224 -4.02 22.58 1.54
C PHE A 224 -5.08 22.66 2.65
N GLU A 225 -4.79 23.48 3.66
CA GLU A 225 -5.56 23.64 4.90
C GLU A 225 -7.08 23.61 4.71
N ALA A 226 -7.63 24.45 3.82
CA ALA A 226 -9.08 24.50 3.62
C ALA A 226 -9.70 23.17 3.16
N ALA A 227 -9.05 22.47 2.22
CA ALA A 227 -9.52 21.17 1.73
C ALA A 227 -9.29 20.06 2.76
N ASN A 228 -8.12 20.08 3.41
CA ASN A 228 -7.72 19.11 4.40
C ASN A 228 -8.61 19.16 5.65
N ASP A 229 -8.74 20.33 6.25
CA ASP A 229 -9.44 20.52 7.51
C ASP A 229 -10.96 20.45 7.34
N GLY A 230 -11.46 20.79 6.15
CA GLY A 230 -12.86 20.58 5.78
C GLY A 230 -13.28 19.10 5.82
N ARG A 231 -12.34 18.16 5.60
CA ARG A 231 -12.59 16.71 5.69
C ARG A 231 -12.14 16.12 7.01
N ARG A 232 -10.96 16.51 7.49
CA ARG A 232 -10.25 15.85 8.60
C ARG A 232 -10.46 16.54 9.94
N GLY A 233 -10.91 17.80 9.95
CA GLY A 233 -11.14 18.59 11.16
C GLY A 233 -10.15 19.73 11.30
N GLN A 234 -10.59 20.80 11.97
CA GLN A 234 -9.84 22.05 12.14
C GLN A 234 -8.48 21.84 12.82
N GLY A 235 -7.44 22.45 12.26
CA GLY A 235 -6.07 22.39 12.72
C GLY A 235 -5.33 21.09 12.37
N HIS A 236 -5.94 20.18 11.61
CA HIS A 236 -5.30 18.91 11.23
C HIS A 236 -4.13 19.14 10.26
N PHE A 237 -4.29 20.05 9.28
CA PHE A 237 -3.26 20.31 8.27
C PHE A 237 -1.92 20.70 8.90
N GLN A 238 -1.95 21.65 9.85
CA GLN A 238 -0.73 22.07 10.54
C GLN A 238 -0.10 20.91 11.31
N LYS A 239 -0.88 20.11 12.04
CA LYS A 239 -0.35 18.94 12.76
C LYS A 239 0.31 17.92 11.83
N ALA A 240 -0.27 17.70 10.65
CA ALA A 240 0.33 16.83 9.64
C ALA A 240 1.68 17.38 9.15
N LEU A 241 1.77 18.69 8.88
CA LEU A 241 3.03 19.33 8.49
C LEU A 241 4.09 19.27 9.61
N ASP A 242 3.69 19.50 10.86
CA ASP A 242 4.59 19.42 12.02
C ASP A 242 5.17 18.01 12.18
N ALA A 243 4.36 16.97 11.98
CA ALA A 243 4.80 15.58 12.02
C ALA A 243 5.79 15.27 10.87
N MET A 244 5.54 15.81 9.67
CA MET A 244 6.46 15.68 8.53
C MET A 244 7.80 16.35 8.83
N ASP A 245 7.78 17.59 9.33
CA ASP A 245 8.99 18.33 9.71
C ASP A 245 9.80 17.58 10.77
N LEU A 246 9.11 17.02 11.77
CA LEU A 246 9.76 16.24 12.83
C LEU A 246 10.47 15.01 12.27
N MET A 247 9.78 14.19 11.48
CA MET A 247 10.38 13.00 10.86
C MET A 247 11.54 13.37 9.92
N HIS A 248 11.39 14.44 9.13
CA HIS A 248 12.44 14.91 8.24
C HIS A 248 13.68 15.38 9.02
N SER A 249 13.50 16.08 10.14
CA SER A 249 14.62 16.50 10.99
C SER A 249 15.42 15.32 11.56
N HIS A 250 14.75 14.18 11.77
CA HIS A 250 15.35 12.90 12.19
C HIS A 250 15.79 12.02 11.02
N ARG A 251 15.68 12.50 9.77
CA ARG A 251 16.01 11.75 8.55
C ARG A 251 15.21 10.45 8.42
N ILE A 252 13.99 10.42 8.96
CA ILE A 252 13.09 9.27 8.87
C ILE A 252 12.32 9.38 7.54
N PRO A 253 12.45 8.42 6.62
CA PRO A 253 11.68 8.39 5.38
C PRO A 253 10.20 8.15 5.65
N PHE A 254 9.33 8.94 5.00
CA PHE A 254 7.88 8.80 5.09
C PHE A 254 7.21 9.14 3.76
N GLY A 255 5.96 8.67 3.62
CA GLY A 255 5.10 9.04 2.51
C GLY A 255 3.88 9.83 2.94
N VAL A 256 3.00 10.08 1.98
CA VAL A 256 1.65 10.57 2.24
C VAL A 256 0.59 9.62 1.70
N SER A 257 -0.58 9.70 2.31
CA SER A 257 -1.79 9.01 1.84
C SER A 257 -2.88 10.03 1.57
N ILE A 258 -3.38 10.05 0.34
CA ILE A 258 -4.29 11.06 -0.18
C ILE A 258 -5.55 10.37 -0.68
N CYS A 259 -6.71 10.75 -0.15
CA CYS A 259 -8.00 10.34 -0.67
C CYS A 259 -8.53 11.43 -1.61
N TYR A 260 -8.47 11.17 -2.91
CA TYR A 260 -8.97 12.12 -3.89
C TYR A 260 -10.47 11.89 -4.18
N THR A 261 -11.18 13.00 -4.33
CA THR A 261 -12.63 13.11 -4.57
C THR A 261 -12.87 14.04 -5.76
N SER A 262 -14.11 14.11 -6.24
CA SER A 262 -14.54 15.10 -7.24
C SER A 262 -14.25 16.56 -6.85
N ARG A 263 -14.02 16.85 -5.54
CA ARG A 263 -13.84 18.20 -5.00
C ARG A 263 -12.38 18.62 -4.82
N ASN A 264 -11.46 17.68 -4.58
CA ASN A 264 -10.05 18.02 -4.27
C ASN A 264 -9.03 17.48 -5.30
N TYR A 265 -9.44 16.67 -6.28
CA TYR A 265 -8.52 15.98 -7.19
C TYR A 265 -7.46 16.88 -7.84
N LYS A 266 -7.80 18.13 -8.22
CA LYS A 266 -6.83 19.10 -8.77
C LYS A 266 -5.87 19.66 -7.73
N VAL A 267 -6.35 19.90 -6.50
CA VAL A 267 -5.54 20.46 -5.42
C VAL A 267 -4.47 19.45 -5.02
N VAL A 268 -4.86 18.20 -4.84
CA VAL A 268 -3.93 17.16 -4.39
C VAL A 268 -2.92 16.74 -5.44
N THR A 269 -3.12 17.10 -6.71
CA THR A 269 -2.16 16.85 -7.80
C THR A 269 -1.49 18.12 -8.34
N SER A 270 -1.71 19.27 -7.68
CA SER A 270 -1.13 20.55 -8.11
C SER A 270 0.38 20.56 -7.85
N ASP A 271 1.13 21.26 -8.71
CA ASP A 271 2.58 21.34 -8.56
C ASP A 271 2.98 21.96 -7.21
N GLU A 272 2.25 22.98 -6.77
CA GLU A 272 2.50 23.68 -5.51
C GLU A 272 2.29 22.76 -4.29
N PHE A 273 1.26 21.92 -4.33
CA PHE A 273 1.01 20.96 -3.26
C PHE A 273 2.09 19.88 -3.22
N LEU A 274 2.48 19.35 -4.38
CA LEU A 274 3.55 18.36 -4.47
C LEU A 274 4.91 18.93 -4.04
N ASP A 275 5.22 20.17 -4.42
CA ASP A 275 6.44 20.86 -4.00
C ASP A 275 6.48 21.08 -2.49
N LEU A 276 5.33 21.42 -1.87
CA LEU A 276 5.21 21.49 -0.42
C LEU A 276 5.56 20.13 0.21
N LEU A 277 4.94 19.04 -0.26
CA LEU A 277 5.20 17.70 0.29
C LEU A 277 6.68 17.29 0.15
N ILE A 278 7.28 17.54 -1.01
CA ILE A 278 8.69 17.25 -1.28
C ILE A 278 9.58 18.08 -0.34
N SER A 279 9.30 19.38 -0.17
CA SER A 279 10.06 20.26 0.72
C SER A 279 10.02 19.82 2.19
N LYS A 280 8.95 19.10 2.58
CA LYS A 280 8.79 18.52 3.91
C LYS A 280 9.51 17.19 4.09
N GLY A 281 10.17 16.65 3.06
CA GLY A 281 10.91 15.38 3.13
C GLY A 281 10.11 14.17 2.62
N CYS A 282 8.92 14.37 2.05
CA CYS A 282 8.11 13.27 1.52
C CYS A 282 8.81 12.57 0.34
N ILE A 283 8.82 11.24 0.36
CA ILE A 283 9.47 10.42 -0.67
C ILE A 283 8.47 9.69 -1.59
N PHE A 284 7.24 9.44 -1.17
CA PHE A 284 6.21 8.85 -2.03
C PHE A 284 4.80 9.27 -1.62
N ALA A 285 3.85 9.18 -2.56
CA ALA A 285 2.44 9.46 -2.33
C ALA A 285 1.55 8.30 -2.79
N TRP A 286 0.68 7.85 -1.89
CA TRP A 286 -0.44 6.98 -2.22
C TRP A 286 -1.68 7.83 -2.55
N TYR A 287 -2.26 7.59 -3.71
CA TYR A 287 -3.53 8.15 -4.14
C TYR A 287 -4.61 7.06 -4.07
N PHE A 288 -5.64 7.32 -3.29
CA PHE A 288 -6.81 6.49 -3.14
C PHE A 288 -8.03 7.19 -3.73
N HIS A 289 -8.70 6.50 -4.65
CA HIS A 289 -10.00 6.92 -5.15
C HIS A 289 -11.02 6.87 -4.02
N TYR A 290 -11.85 7.89 -3.88
CA TYR A 290 -12.96 7.84 -2.95
C TYR A 290 -13.91 6.67 -3.27
N MET A 291 -14.05 5.74 -2.34
CA MET A 291 -14.97 4.59 -2.44
C MET A 291 -16.25 4.87 -1.64
N PRO A 292 -17.45 4.63 -2.19
CA PRO A 292 -18.71 4.97 -1.53
C PRO A 292 -19.13 3.84 -0.56
N VAL A 293 -18.27 3.50 0.41
CA VAL A 293 -18.49 2.44 1.40
C VAL A 293 -19.26 2.98 2.60
N GLY A 294 -20.21 2.20 3.13
CA GLY A 294 -21.05 2.56 4.28
C GLY A 294 -22.43 3.07 3.86
N LEU A 295 -23.44 2.86 4.70
CA LEU A 295 -24.85 3.11 4.33
C LEU A 295 -25.11 4.56 3.88
N ASN A 296 -24.40 5.53 4.46
CA ASN A 296 -24.58 6.96 4.23
C ASN A 296 -23.49 7.58 3.34
N ALA A 297 -22.79 6.77 2.55
CA ALA A 297 -21.74 7.26 1.66
C ALA A 297 -22.26 8.28 0.63
N ASP A 298 -21.59 9.42 0.52
CA ASP A 298 -21.94 10.50 -0.40
C ASP A 298 -21.39 10.22 -1.81
N THR A 299 -22.25 9.74 -2.71
CA THR A 299 -21.87 9.46 -4.09
C THR A 299 -21.52 10.70 -4.91
N SER A 300 -21.83 11.92 -4.43
CA SER A 300 -21.43 13.16 -5.12
C SER A 300 -19.91 13.42 -5.06
N LEU A 301 -19.20 12.70 -4.18
CA LEU A 301 -17.74 12.77 -4.06
C LEU A 301 -17.01 11.84 -5.05
N LEU A 302 -17.74 10.94 -5.73
CA LEU A 302 -17.20 10.12 -6.82
C LEU A 302 -16.80 11.01 -8.00
N LEU A 303 -15.69 10.65 -8.64
CA LEU A 303 -15.18 11.42 -9.78
C LEU A 303 -16.09 11.25 -11.01
N THR A 304 -16.22 12.30 -11.81
CA THR A 304 -16.75 12.15 -13.18
C THR A 304 -15.74 11.39 -14.07
N PRO A 305 -16.16 10.87 -15.23
CA PRO A 305 -15.23 10.24 -16.18
C PRO A 305 -14.06 11.13 -16.57
N GLU A 306 -14.29 12.43 -16.79
CA GLU A 306 -13.24 13.39 -17.15
C GLU A 306 -12.27 13.62 -16.00
N GLN A 307 -12.79 13.69 -14.76
CA GLN A 307 -11.96 13.84 -13.57
C GLN A 307 -11.08 12.60 -13.34
N ARG A 308 -11.64 11.39 -13.54
CA ARG A 308 -10.87 10.15 -13.40
C ARG A 308 -9.81 10.01 -14.49
N ALA A 309 -10.15 10.35 -15.73
CA ALA A 309 -9.18 10.40 -16.83
C ALA A 309 -8.03 11.37 -16.51
N TYR A 310 -8.35 12.57 -16.00
CA TYR A 310 -7.34 13.51 -15.52
C TYR A 310 -6.45 12.90 -14.44
N MET A 311 -7.01 12.24 -13.41
CA MET A 311 -6.21 11.62 -12.35
C MET A 311 -5.25 10.56 -12.90
N LYS A 312 -5.74 9.68 -13.79
CA LYS A 312 -4.91 8.68 -14.47
C LYS A 312 -3.72 9.34 -15.18
N ASP A 313 -3.98 10.34 -16.00
CA ASP A 313 -2.93 10.99 -16.80
C ASP A 313 -1.98 11.80 -15.91
N ARG A 314 -2.51 12.55 -14.95
CA ARG A 314 -1.72 13.41 -14.07
C ARG A 314 -0.81 12.62 -13.14
N VAL A 315 -1.30 11.54 -12.51
CA VAL A 315 -0.44 10.70 -11.65
C VAL A 315 0.65 10.02 -12.49
N ARG A 316 0.33 9.57 -13.71
CA ARG A 316 1.31 9.01 -14.66
C ARG A 316 2.35 10.03 -15.10
N GLU A 317 1.94 11.27 -15.37
CA GLU A 317 2.83 12.38 -15.70
C GLU A 317 3.80 12.67 -14.54
N ILE A 318 3.29 12.77 -13.31
CA ILE A 318 4.11 13.03 -12.11
C ILE A 318 5.22 11.98 -12.00
N ARG A 319 4.89 10.69 -12.17
CA ARG A 319 5.86 9.59 -12.12
C ARG A 319 6.58 9.29 -13.44
N GLY A 320 6.34 10.05 -14.51
CA GLY A 320 6.96 9.84 -15.81
C GLY A 320 8.50 9.91 -15.74
N ILE A 321 9.20 9.38 -16.73
CA ILE A 321 10.67 9.49 -16.81
C ILE A 321 11.08 10.96 -17.05
N THR A 322 10.33 11.65 -17.91
CA THR A 322 10.49 13.09 -18.21
C THR A 322 9.31 13.88 -17.67
N GLY A 323 9.53 15.14 -17.27
CA GLY A 323 8.51 15.99 -16.65
C GLY A 323 8.10 15.54 -15.24
N GLY A 324 7.03 16.13 -14.70
CA GLY A 324 6.48 15.79 -13.39
C GLY A 324 7.32 16.28 -12.19
N LYS A 325 7.28 15.53 -11.08
CA LYS A 325 7.91 15.89 -9.80
C LYS A 325 8.80 14.76 -9.26
N GLU A 326 9.77 15.10 -8.43
CA GLU A 326 10.68 14.15 -7.74
C GLU A 326 9.97 13.44 -6.57
N LEU A 327 8.84 12.81 -6.88
CA LEU A 327 7.99 12.10 -5.94
C LEU A 327 7.42 10.86 -6.62
N TYR A 328 7.57 9.70 -5.97
CA TYR A 328 7.00 8.47 -6.49
C TYR A 328 5.52 8.36 -6.11
N CYS A 329 4.63 8.41 -7.12
CA CYS A 329 3.19 8.38 -6.91
C CYS A 329 2.59 7.03 -7.34
N ILE A 330 1.73 6.50 -6.48
CA ILE A 330 1.00 5.23 -6.69
C ILE A 330 -0.49 5.52 -6.63
N ASP A 331 -1.26 5.15 -7.66
CA ASP A 331 -2.71 5.30 -7.69
C ASP A 331 -3.38 3.93 -7.57
N PHE A 332 -3.99 3.69 -6.40
CA PHE A 332 -4.62 2.40 -6.08
C PHE A 332 -5.66 1.95 -7.11
N GLN A 333 -6.35 2.90 -7.77
CA GLN A 333 -7.45 2.59 -8.68
C GLN A 333 -7.04 2.67 -10.17
N ASN A 334 -6.19 3.64 -10.55
CA ASN A 334 -5.81 3.86 -11.95
C ASN A 334 -4.54 3.09 -12.38
N ASP A 335 -3.89 2.37 -11.46
CA ASP A 335 -2.71 1.54 -11.74
C ASP A 335 -3.03 0.06 -12.03
N GLY A 336 -4.29 -0.27 -12.28
CA GLY A 336 -4.68 -1.62 -12.67
C GLY A 336 -3.86 -2.17 -13.85
N GLU A 337 -3.46 -1.33 -14.80
CA GLU A 337 -2.58 -1.74 -15.92
C GLU A 337 -1.23 -2.27 -15.43
N PHE A 338 -0.60 -1.59 -14.46
CA PHE A 338 0.70 -1.97 -13.91
C PHE A 338 0.60 -3.14 -12.93
N ALA A 339 -0.54 -3.26 -12.24
CA ALA A 339 -0.79 -4.32 -11.27
C ALA A 339 -1.36 -5.61 -11.89
N GLY A 340 -1.85 -5.57 -13.15
CA GLY A 340 -2.56 -6.67 -13.79
C GLY A 340 -4.01 -6.84 -13.33
N GLY A 341 -4.72 -5.74 -13.03
CA GLY A 341 -6.10 -5.71 -12.53
C GLY A 341 -6.21 -5.59 -11.01
N CYS A 342 -7.32 -6.05 -10.43
CA CYS A 342 -7.57 -5.93 -8.97
C CYS A 342 -6.59 -6.76 -8.13
N VAL A 343 -5.99 -6.12 -7.12
CA VAL A 343 -4.96 -6.69 -6.24
C VAL A 343 -5.50 -7.37 -4.96
N ALA A 344 -6.81 -7.35 -4.75
CA ALA A 344 -7.52 -7.89 -3.59
C ALA A 344 -7.59 -9.43 -3.56
N GLY A 345 -8.25 -9.98 -2.53
CA GLY A 345 -8.55 -11.42 -2.44
C GLY A 345 -7.31 -12.28 -2.25
N GLY A 346 -6.31 -11.73 -1.55
CA GLY A 346 -5.03 -12.37 -1.30
C GLY A 346 -4.05 -12.32 -2.48
N ARG A 347 -4.41 -11.73 -3.64
CA ARG A 347 -3.53 -11.73 -4.83
C ARG A 347 -2.23 -10.97 -4.56
N ILE A 348 -2.35 -9.74 -4.07
CA ILE A 348 -1.23 -8.96 -3.54
C ILE A 348 -1.44 -8.67 -2.06
N TYR A 349 -2.69 -8.45 -1.65
CA TYR A 349 -3.01 -8.23 -0.24
C TYR A 349 -4.35 -8.83 0.17
N CYS A 350 -4.51 -8.97 1.48
CA CYS A 350 -5.79 -9.16 2.16
C CYS A 350 -5.90 -8.14 3.31
N HIS A 351 -7.12 -7.92 3.78
CA HIS A 351 -7.42 -7.07 4.92
C HIS A 351 -7.78 -7.92 6.15
N ILE A 352 -7.32 -7.54 7.34
CA ILE A 352 -7.71 -8.13 8.62
C ILE A 352 -8.22 -7.00 9.50
N ASN A 353 -9.53 -6.97 9.74
CA ASN A 353 -10.14 -5.91 10.53
C ASN A 353 -9.85 -6.09 12.05
N ALA A 354 -10.23 -5.10 12.87
CA ALA A 354 -9.97 -5.11 14.30
C ALA A 354 -10.77 -6.17 15.10
N ALA A 355 -11.79 -6.79 14.47
CA ALA A 355 -12.55 -7.91 15.00
C ALA A 355 -11.94 -9.28 14.63
N GLY A 356 -10.94 -9.29 13.75
CA GLY A 356 -10.21 -10.48 13.30
C GLY A 356 -10.72 -11.10 11.99
N ASP A 357 -11.69 -10.49 11.31
CA ASP A 357 -12.19 -11.03 10.04
C ASP A 357 -11.19 -10.79 8.92
N VAL A 358 -11.01 -11.79 8.07
CA VAL A 358 -10.10 -11.74 6.93
C VAL A 358 -10.89 -11.44 5.67
N GLU A 359 -10.74 -10.23 5.17
CA GLU A 359 -11.51 -9.65 4.07
C GLU A 359 -10.64 -9.53 2.80
N PRO A 360 -11.24 -9.58 1.60
CA PRO A 360 -10.48 -9.53 0.36
C PRO A 360 -9.85 -8.14 0.12
N CYS A 361 -10.50 -7.07 0.59
CA CYS A 361 -10.12 -5.68 0.34
C CYS A 361 -10.60 -4.81 1.51
N VAL A 362 -9.85 -3.77 1.81
CA VAL A 362 -10.18 -2.75 2.81
C VAL A 362 -11.53 -2.05 2.60
N PHE A 363 -12.06 -2.09 1.37
CA PHE A 363 -13.36 -1.50 1.01
C PHE A 363 -14.48 -2.54 0.91
N ILE A 364 -14.21 -3.80 1.24
CA ILE A 364 -15.09 -4.95 1.02
C ILE A 364 -15.23 -5.70 2.34
N HIS A 365 -16.11 -5.15 3.20
CA HIS A 365 -16.36 -5.61 4.57
C HIS A 365 -17.24 -6.87 4.56
N TYR A 366 -16.75 -7.95 3.94
CA TYR A 366 -17.41 -9.24 3.89
C TYR A 366 -16.39 -10.36 4.08
N SER A 367 -16.71 -11.30 4.96
CA SER A 367 -15.84 -12.45 5.23
C SER A 367 -16.65 -13.69 5.64
N GLY A 368 -16.02 -14.85 5.50
CA GLY A 368 -16.45 -16.10 6.13
C GLY A 368 -15.35 -16.72 7.01
N ALA A 369 -14.32 -15.95 7.36
CA ALA A 369 -13.18 -16.45 8.13
C ALA A 369 -12.64 -15.40 9.10
N ASN A 370 -12.46 -15.83 10.35
CA ASN A 370 -11.89 -15.01 11.40
C ASN A 370 -10.62 -15.68 11.97
N ILE A 371 -9.56 -14.91 12.18
CA ILE A 371 -8.27 -15.41 12.69
C ILE A 371 -8.39 -16.01 14.09
N ARG A 372 -9.42 -15.65 14.87
CA ARG A 372 -9.64 -16.22 16.22
C ARG A 372 -10.06 -17.68 16.17
N GLU A 373 -10.62 -18.11 15.06
CA GLU A 373 -11.19 -19.44 14.87
C GLU A 373 -10.35 -20.34 13.96
N LYS A 374 -9.59 -19.72 13.04
CA LYS A 374 -8.88 -20.39 11.96
C LYS A 374 -7.43 -19.93 11.90
N SER A 375 -6.54 -20.81 11.44
CA SER A 375 -5.20 -20.39 11.02
C SER A 375 -5.29 -19.43 9.82
N PHE A 376 -4.25 -18.63 9.61
CA PHE A 376 -4.20 -17.71 8.49
C PHE A 376 -4.30 -18.43 7.14
N LEU A 377 -3.72 -19.62 7.01
CA LEU A 377 -3.88 -20.47 5.83
C LEU A 377 -5.35 -20.83 5.57
N GLU A 378 -6.07 -21.27 6.61
CA GLU A 378 -7.50 -21.61 6.50
C GLU A 378 -8.35 -20.36 6.17
N CYS A 379 -7.97 -19.19 6.67
CA CYS A 379 -8.60 -17.92 6.29
C CYS A 379 -8.41 -17.61 4.80
N LEU A 380 -7.21 -17.83 4.24
CA LEU A 380 -6.95 -17.64 2.80
C LEU A 380 -7.68 -18.68 1.92
N GLN A 381 -8.04 -19.84 2.48
CA GLN A 381 -8.80 -20.89 1.80
C GLN A 381 -10.31 -20.65 1.78
N GLN A 382 -10.80 -19.56 2.40
CA GLN A 382 -12.23 -19.27 2.45
C GLN A 382 -12.86 -19.17 1.05
N PRO A 383 -14.15 -19.55 0.89
CA PRO A 383 -14.79 -19.58 -0.43
C PRO A 383 -14.74 -18.24 -1.18
N LEU A 384 -14.89 -17.11 -0.47
CA LEU A 384 -14.83 -15.78 -1.08
C LEU A 384 -13.48 -15.53 -1.77
N PHE A 385 -12.35 -15.88 -1.14
CA PHE A 385 -11.02 -15.70 -1.72
C PHE A 385 -10.80 -16.60 -2.95
N LYS A 386 -11.35 -17.81 -2.95
CA LYS A 386 -11.33 -18.69 -4.13
C LYS A 386 -12.12 -18.11 -5.30
N LEU A 387 -13.25 -17.47 -5.04
CA LEU A 387 -14.03 -16.77 -6.07
C LEU A 387 -13.29 -15.54 -6.60
N TYR A 388 -12.60 -14.78 -5.74
CA TYR A 388 -11.71 -13.71 -6.18
C TYR A 388 -10.62 -14.22 -7.11
N ARG A 389 -9.89 -15.26 -6.70
CA ARG A 389 -8.82 -15.87 -7.51
C ARG A 389 -9.34 -16.35 -8.86
N LYS A 390 -10.51 -16.98 -8.90
CA LYS A 390 -11.15 -17.44 -10.14
C LYS A 390 -11.61 -16.29 -11.04
N GLY A 391 -12.08 -15.19 -10.45
CA GLY A 391 -12.60 -14.04 -11.18
C GLY A 391 -11.54 -13.06 -11.67
N GLN A 392 -10.29 -13.17 -11.20
CA GLN A 392 -9.22 -12.23 -11.56
C GLN A 392 -8.53 -12.61 -12.89
N PRO A 393 -8.26 -11.63 -13.78
CA PRO A 393 -8.74 -10.24 -13.73
C PRO A 393 -10.26 -10.17 -13.99
N PHE A 394 -10.96 -9.34 -13.20
CA PHE A 394 -12.42 -9.20 -13.29
C PHE A 394 -12.89 -8.52 -14.59
N ASN A 395 -11.99 -7.80 -15.25
CA ASN A 395 -12.25 -7.12 -16.50
C ASN A 395 -10.96 -7.11 -17.33
N GLY A 396 -11.07 -7.37 -18.64
CA GLY A 396 -9.93 -7.30 -19.57
C GLY A 396 -9.42 -5.87 -19.82
N ASN A 397 -10.24 -4.86 -19.53
CA ASN A 397 -9.82 -3.47 -19.47
C ASN A 397 -9.40 -3.12 -18.03
N HIS A 398 -8.10 -3.00 -17.78
CA HIS A 398 -7.56 -2.75 -16.44
C HIS A 398 -7.80 -1.33 -15.92
N LEU A 399 -8.42 -0.42 -16.68
CA LEU A 399 -9.01 0.81 -16.16
C LEU A 399 -10.36 0.57 -15.45
N ARG A 400 -10.85 -0.68 -15.44
CA ARG A 400 -12.07 -1.12 -14.75
C ARG A 400 -11.80 -2.32 -13.83
N PRO A 401 -10.81 -2.27 -12.92
CA PRO A 401 -10.32 -3.47 -12.25
C PRO A 401 -11.24 -3.96 -11.12
N CYS A 402 -12.02 -3.09 -10.48
CA CYS A 402 -12.68 -3.41 -9.21
C CYS A 402 -13.99 -4.19 -9.41
N PRO A 403 -14.20 -5.31 -8.69
CA PRO A 403 -15.45 -6.08 -8.74
C PRO A 403 -16.62 -5.40 -7.99
N MET A 404 -16.38 -4.26 -7.36
CA MET A 404 -17.38 -3.43 -6.69
C MET A 404 -17.67 -2.16 -7.47
N LEU A 405 -16.63 -1.39 -7.82
CA LEU A 405 -16.78 -0.04 -8.36
C LEU A 405 -17.11 0.00 -9.86
N GLU A 406 -16.39 -0.74 -10.70
CA GLU A 406 -16.61 -0.73 -12.17
C GLU A 406 -17.35 -1.94 -12.74
N ASN A 407 -17.49 -2.99 -11.93
CA ASN A 407 -18.17 -4.23 -12.27
C ASN A 407 -19.14 -4.63 -11.13
N PRO A 408 -20.10 -3.76 -10.76
CA PRO A 408 -20.91 -3.88 -9.55
C PRO A 408 -21.83 -5.12 -9.50
N GLU A 409 -21.93 -5.87 -10.59
CA GLU A 409 -22.63 -7.15 -10.66
C GLU A 409 -21.82 -8.33 -10.06
N LEU A 410 -20.51 -8.20 -9.91
CA LEU A 410 -19.63 -9.32 -9.55
C LEU A 410 -19.56 -9.55 -8.04
N LEU A 411 -19.34 -8.50 -7.24
CA LEU A 411 -19.21 -8.65 -5.78
C LEU A 411 -20.45 -9.28 -5.12
N PRO A 412 -21.70 -8.82 -5.37
CA PRO A 412 -22.88 -9.41 -4.72
C PRO A 412 -23.01 -10.90 -5.01
N LYS A 413 -22.74 -11.31 -6.26
CA LYS A 413 -22.72 -12.72 -6.64
C LYS A 413 -21.65 -13.49 -5.88
N MET A 414 -20.43 -12.97 -5.77
CA MET A 414 -19.36 -13.65 -5.04
C MET A 414 -19.67 -13.78 -3.54
N VAL A 415 -20.27 -12.75 -2.94
CA VAL A 415 -20.70 -12.79 -1.53
C VAL A 415 -21.78 -13.85 -1.32
N ALA A 416 -22.81 -13.87 -2.17
CA ALA A 416 -23.86 -14.88 -2.13
C ALA A 416 -23.34 -16.31 -2.34
N ASP A 417 -22.53 -16.54 -3.38
CA ASP A 417 -21.98 -17.85 -3.73
C ASP A 417 -21.00 -18.38 -2.67
N SER A 418 -20.33 -17.49 -1.92
CA SER A 418 -19.38 -17.87 -0.87
C SER A 418 -20.04 -18.08 0.51
N GLY A 419 -21.24 -17.54 0.72
CA GLY A 419 -21.87 -17.46 2.03
C GLY A 419 -21.16 -16.49 2.99
N ALA A 420 -20.33 -15.58 2.47
CA ALA A 420 -19.73 -14.51 3.27
C ALA A 420 -20.82 -13.56 3.79
N HIS A 421 -20.58 -12.97 4.95
CA HIS A 421 -21.50 -12.01 5.58
C HIS A 421 -20.78 -10.69 5.84
N SER A 422 -21.57 -9.64 6.07
CA SER A 422 -21.04 -8.31 6.40
C SER A 422 -20.26 -8.37 7.71
N THR A 423 -19.06 -7.80 7.71
CA THR A 423 -18.17 -7.67 8.87
C THR A 423 -18.22 -6.26 9.48
N ASP A 424 -19.04 -5.38 8.91
CA ASP A 424 -19.44 -4.12 9.53
C ASP A 424 -20.29 -4.41 10.78
N LEU A 425 -19.84 -3.89 11.92
CA LEU A 425 -20.45 -4.16 13.23
C LEU A 425 -21.43 -3.08 13.68
N GLU A 426 -21.36 -1.87 13.11
CA GLU A 426 -22.20 -0.75 13.52
C GLU A 426 -23.46 -0.67 12.65
N ALA A 427 -23.30 -0.79 11.34
CA ALA A 427 -24.37 -0.58 10.38
C ALA A 427 -24.28 -1.55 9.19
N PRO A 428 -24.49 -2.87 9.39
CA PRO A 428 -24.28 -3.90 8.39
C PRO A 428 -24.85 -3.55 7.01
N GLU A 429 -23.95 -3.27 6.07
CA GLU A 429 -24.28 -3.03 4.67
C GLU A 429 -24.29 -4.35 3.89
N SER A 430 -25.31 -4.56 3.06
CA SER A 430 -25.35 -5.69 2.11
C SER A 430 -24.53 -5.39 0.86
N ALA A 431 -23.99 -6.43 0.22
CA ALA A 431 -23.21 -6.29 -1.01
C ALA A 431 -24.06 -5.67 -2.13
N GLU A 432 -25.35 -6.01 -2.19
CA GLU A 432 -26.31 -5.42 -3.13
C GLU A 432 -26.47 -3.91 -2.93
N HIS A 433 -26.58 -3.46 -1.67
CA HIS A 433 -26.71 -2.04 -1.35
C HIS A 433 -25.42 -1.27 -1.68
N LEU A 434 -24.26 -1.80 -1.28
CA LEU A 434 -22.95 -1.23 -1.60
C LEU A 434 -22.77 -1.06 -3.11
N CYS A 435 -23.00 -2.13 -3.87
CA CYS A 435 -22.83 -2.12 -5.32
C CYS A 435 -23.91 -1.32 -6.05
N ALA A 436 -25.12 -1.16 -5.49
CA ALA A 436 -26.14 -0.29 -6.06
C ALA A 436 -25.65 1.16 -6.20
N LYS A 437 -24.92 1.67 -5.19
CA LYS A 437 -24.30 3.02 -5.23
C LYS A 437 -23.28 3.17 -6.37
N CYS A 438 -22.71 2.08 -6.87
CA CYS A 438 -21.66 2.10 -7.88
C CYS A 438 -22.19 1.97 -9.33
N LYS A 439 -23.46 1.59 -9.54
CA LYS A 439 -24.00 1.29 -10.88
C LYS A 439 -23.94 2.46 -11.85
N GLU A 440 -24.37 3.63 -11.41
CA GLU A 440 -24.38 4.83 -12.24
C GLU A 440 -22.95 5.27 -12.59
N TYR A 441 -22.05 5.27 -11.60
CA TYR A 441 -20.64 5.54 -11.81
C TYR A 441 -19.99 4.59 -12.83
N ALA A 442 -20.22 3.28 -12.68
CA ALA A 442 -19.70 2.26 -13.60
C ALA A 442 -20.19 2.48 -15.04
N ALA A 443 -21.49 2.80 -15.19
CA ALA A 443 -22.10 3.07 -16.50
C ALA A 443 -21.50 4.31 -17.17
N HIS A 444 -21.25 5.39 -16.41
CA HIS A 444 -20.65 6.61 -16.93
C HIS A 444 -19.16 6.46 -17.24
N TRP A 445 -18.40 5.71 -16.44
CA TRP A 445 -16.98 5.49 -16.68
C TRP A 445 -16.69 4.58 -17.87
N LYS A 446 -17.53 3.56 -18.10
CA LYS A 446 -17.30 2.52 -19.11
C LYS A 446 -16.93 3.06 -20.50
N PRO A 447 -17.68 3.98 -21.13
CA PRO A 447 -17.35 4.49 -22.46
C PRO A 447 -15.98 5.20 -22.52
N GLN A 448 -15.66 5.99 -21.49
CA GLN A 448 -14.38 6.68 -21.40
C GLN A 448 -13.22 5.69 -21.22
N ALA A 449 -13.41 4.67 -20.37
CA ALA A 449 -12.43 3.61 -20.18
C ALA A 449 -12.18 2.79 -21.45
N GLU A 450 -13.24 2.48 -22.21
CA GLU A 450 -13.13 1.75 -23.48
C GLU A 450 -12.37 2.55 -24.53
N LYS A 451 -12.67 3.85 -24.65
CA LYS A 451 -11.93 4.77 -25.52
C LYS A 451 -10.44 4.82 -25.15
N LEU A 452 -10.12 5.10 -23.88
CA LEU A 452 -8.73 5.20 -23.40
C LEU A 452 -7.97 3.88 -23.56
N TRP A 453 -8.64 2.75 -23.37
CA TRP A 453 -8.01 1.44 -23.53
C TRP A 453 -7.64 1.16 -24.99
N ALA A 454 -8.57 1.44 -25.92
CA ALA A 454 -8.34 1.28 -27.34
C ALA A 454 -7.19 2.17 -27.84
N GLU A 455 -7.04 3.40 -27.34
CA GLU A 455 -5.96 4.31 -27.74
C GLU A 455 -4.55 3.82 -27.35
N ASN A 456 -4.42 3.00 -26.30
CA ASN A 456 -3.13 2.58 -25.75
C ASN A 456 -2.76 1.12 -26.00
N HIS A 457 -3.70 0.31 -26.51
CA HIS A 457 -3.53 -1.15 -26.68
C HIS A 457 -4.00 -1.67 -28.05
N SER A 458 -4.17 -0.78 -29.03
CA SER A 458 -4.53 -1.11 -30.42
C SER A 458 -3.35 -1.52 -31.28
#